data_AF-A0A534Q1Z8-F1
#
_entry.id   AF-A0A534Q1Z8-F1
#
_cell.length_a   1.000
_cell.length_b   1.000
_cell.length_c   1.000
_cell.angle_alpha   90.00
_cell.angle_beta   90.00
_cell.angle_gamma   90.00
#
_symmetry.space_group_name_H-M   'P 1'
#
loop_
_entity.id
_entity.type
_entity.pdbx_description
1 polymer ?
#
loop_
_entity_poly.entity_id
_entity_poly.type
_entity_poly.pdbx_seq_one_letter_code
_entity_poly.pdbx_strand_id
1 'polypeptide(L)' 'MRISTGKVVSGKVELEGDPLPEGSVVTVLAPDGEEFFDLTEEEENLLLTSIRQAEAGQVRSASDVLAELPEA' A
#
# COMPACT_ATOMS: atom_id res chain seq x y z
N MET A 1 7.53 -8.54 7.95
CA MET A 1 7.46 -8.46 6.48
C MET A 1 8.45 -7.40 6.01
N ARG A 2 9.28 -7.69 5.00
CA ARG A 2 10.20 -6.71 4.40
C ARG A 2 9.61 -6.26 3.07
N ILE A 3 9.36 -4.97 2.88
CA ILE A 3 8.98 -4.42 1.59
C ILE A 3 10.27 -4.11 0.84
N SER A 4 10.43 -4.67 -0.35
CA SER A 4 11.58 -4.43 -1.22
C SER A 4 11.07 -3.98 -2.58
N THR A 5 11.73 -2.98 -3.16
CA THR A 5 11.39 -2.48 -4.49
C THR A 5 12.15 -3.27 -5.54
N GLY A 6 11.50 -3.56 -6.65
CA GLY A 6 12.13 -4.25 -7.78
C GLY A 6 11.46 -3.88 -9.09
N LYS A 7 12.16 -4.14 -10.19
CA LYS A 7 11.67 -3.90 -11.55
C LYS A 7 11.51 -5.22 -12.28
N VAL A 8 10.50 -5.29 -13.15
CA VAL A 8 10.35 -6.44 -14.05
C VAL A 8 11.30 -6.30 -15.24
N VAL A 9 12.24 -7.25 -15.38
CA VAL A 9 13.18 -7.37 -16.52
C VAL A 9 13.04 -8.78 -17.09
N SER A 10 12.73 -8.87 -18.39
CA SER A 10 12.54 -10.15 -19.09
C SER A 10 11.56 -11.11 -18.39
N GLY A 11 10.46 -10.57 -17.83
CA GLY A 11 9.43 -11.35 -17.13
C GLY A 11 9.82 -11.84 -15.74
N LYS A 12 10.95 -11.36 -15.18
CA LYS A 12 11.40 -11.66 -13.81
C LYS A 12 11.46 -10.39 -12.99
N VAL A 13 11.11 -10.48 -11.71
CA VAL A 13 11.29 -9.36 -10.77
C VAL A 13 12.75 -9.33 -10.33
N GLU A 14 13.47 -8.28 -10.72
CA GLU A 14 14.80 -7.96 -10.22
C GLU A 14 14.65 -7.01 -9.03
N LEU A 15 15.04 -7.48 -7.84
CA LEU A 15 14.99 -6.69 -6.62
C LEU A 15 16.20 -5.76 -6.52
N GLU A 16 15.97 -4.53 -6.07
CA GLU A 16 17.04 -3.61 -5.73
C GLU A 16 17.49 -3.85 -4.28
N GLY A 17 18.81 -3.86 -4.05
CA GLY A 17 19.41 -4.00 -2.71
C GLY A 17 19.81 -5.43 -2.35
N ASP A 18 19.69 -5.77 -1.06
CA ASP A 18 20.19 -7.05 -0.54
C ASP A 18 19.41 -8.25 -1.11
N PRO A 19 20.10 -9.36 -1.42
CA PRO A 19 19.43 -10.58 -1.83
C PRO A 19 18.53 -11.13 -0.72
N LEU A 20 17.39 -11.67 -1.12
CA LEU A 20 16.52 -12.40 -0.20
C LEU A 20 17.15 -13.74 0.19
N PRO A 21 16.93 -14.23 1.41
CA PRO A 21 17.41 -15.54 1.82
C PRO A 21 16.90 -16.65 0.90
N GLU A 22 17.75 -17.62 0.59
CA GLU A 22 17.37 -18.79 -0.21
C GLU A 22 16.18 -19.53 0.44
N GLY A 23 15.24 -20.00 -0.39
CA GLY A 23 14.02 -20.68 0.08
C GLY A 23 12.90 -19.76 0.58
N SER A 24 13.07 -18.43 0.53
CA SER A 24 12.02 -17.49 0.93
C SER A 24 10.81 -17.56 -0.01
N VAL A 25 9.61 -17.68 0.57
CA VAL A 25 8.34 -17.48 -0.15
C VAL A 25 8.05 -15.99 -0.23
N VAL A 26 7.85 -15.48 -1.45
CA VAL A 26 7.57 -14.06 -1.70
C VAL A 26 6.16 -13.87 -2.26
N THR A 27 5.54 -12.77 -1.87
CA THR A 27 4.28 -12.29 -2.47
C THR A 27 4.61 -11.05 -3.29
N VAL A 28 4.27 -11.08 -4.59
CA VAL A 28 4.43 -9.93 -5.48
C VAL A 28 3.11 -9.17 -5.53
N LEU A 29 3.17 -7.88 -5.19
CA LEU A 29 2.05 -6.96 -5.35
C LEU A 29 2.32 -6.12 -6.60
N ALA A 30 1.56 -6.35 -7.65
CA ALA A 30 1.59 -5.55 -8.87
C ALA A 30 0.25 -4.79 -8.96
N PRO A 31 0.25 -3.45 -8.86
CA PRO A 31 -0.97 -2.68 -9.10
C PRO A 31 -1.37 -2.85 -10.57
N ASP A 32 -2.65 -3.04 -10.85
CA ASP A 32 -3.18 -3.27 -12.20
C ASP A 32 -3.09 -2.04 -13.14
N GLY A 33 -2.42 -0.97 -12.70
CA GLY A 33 -2.27 0.30 -13.40
C GLY A 33 -2.90 1.44 -12.61
N GLU A 34 -2.79 2.66 -13.13
CA GLU A 34 -3.61 3.79 -12.67
C GLU A 34 -5.04 3.57 -13.16
N GLU A 35 -5.85 2.85 -12.39
CA GLU A 35 -7.29 2.80 -12.60
C GLU A 35 -7.93 4.08 -12.05
N PHE A 36 -8.61 4.81 -12.93
CA PHE A 36 -9.49 5.89 -12.52
C PHE A 36 -10.83 5.28 -12.05
N PHE A 37 -11.41 5.87 -11.02
CA PHE A 37 -12.74 5.54 -10.54
C PHE A 37 -13.60 6.79 -10.59
N ASP A 38 -14.87 6.63 -10.94
CA ASP A 38 -15.83 7.72 -10.93
C ASP A 38 -16.27 8.01 -9.50
N LEU A 39 -16.36 9.30 -9.16
CA LEU A 39 -16.87 9.78 -7.89
C LEU A 39 -18.08 10.66 -8.09
N THR A 40 -19.04 10.57 -7.19
CA THR A 40 -20.04 11.63 -7.00
C THR A 40 -19.38 12.87 -6.39
N GLU A 41 -20.03 14.03 -6.52
CA GLU A 41 -19.53 15.28 -5.89
C GLU A 41 -19.36 15.13 -4.37
N GLU A 42 -20.23 14.37 -3.71
CA GLU A 42 -20.13 14.12 -2.26
C GLU A 42 -18.90 13.29 -1.92
N GLU A 43 -18.65 12.21 -2.67
CA GLU A 43 -17.49 11.34 -2.46
C GLU A 43 -16.17 12.05 -2.79
N GLU A 44 -16.14 12.89 -3.83
CA GLU A 44 -14.97 13.72 -4.16
C GLU A 44 -14.65 14.69 -3.02
N ASN A 45 -15.66 15.38 -2.48
CA ASN A 45 -15.48 16.27 -1.34
C ASN A 45 -14.97 15.52 -0.08
N LEU A 46 -15.47 14.31 0.14
CA LEU A 46 -15.01 13.43 1.23
C LEU A 46 -13.55 13.01 1.03
N LEU A 47 -13.17 12.62 -0.19
CA LEU A 47 -11.81 12.22 -0.53
C LEU A 47 -10.83 13.39 -0.34
N LEU A 48 -11.15 14.56 -0.88
CA LEU A 48 -10.33 15.78 -0.73
C LEU A 48 -10.16 16.19 0.74
N THR A 49 -11.20 16.00 1.55
CA THR A 49 -11.12 16.24 2.99
C THR A 49 -10.19 15.22 3.66
N SER A 50 -10.29 13.95 3.31
CA SER A 50 -9.45 12.88 3.85
C SER A 50 -7.97 13.06 3.48
N ILE A 51 -7.68 13.47 2.24
CA ILE A 51 -6.32 13.80 1.79
C ILE A 51 -5.73 14.94 2.65
N ARG A 52 -6.48 16.02 2.86
CA ARG A 52 -6.04 17.16 3.67
C ARG A 52 -5.76 16.76 5.13
N GLN A 53 -6.56 15.86 5.68
CA GLN A 53 -6.34 15.31 7.03
C GLN A 53 -5.03 14.53 7.10
N ALA A 54 -4.77 13.67 6.12
CA ALA A 54 -3.52 12.91 6.03
C ALA A 54 -2.30 13.82 5.89
N GLU A 55 -2.37 14.84 5.02
CA GLU A 55 -1.32 15.86 4.86
C GLU A 55 -1.08 16.66 6.14
N ALA A 56 -2.13 16.96 6.91
CA ALA A 56 -2.04 17.60 8.21
C ALA A 56 -1.57 16.65 9.34
N GLY A 57 -1.22 15.40 9.03
CA GLY A 57 -0.74 14.42 9.99
C GLY A 57 -1.82 13.89 10.93
N GLN A 58 -3.10 14.03 10.58
CA GLN A 58 -4.23 13.46 11.31
C GLN A 58 -4.37 11.96 10.99
N VAL A 59 -3.32 11.21 11.28
CA VAL A 59 -3.21 9.78 11.00
C VAL A 59 -3.15 8.99 12.31
N ARG A 60 -3.55 7.73 12.26
CA ARG A 60 -3.38 6.77 13.36
C ARG A 60 -2.32 5.75 12.98
N SER A 61 -1.58 5.25 13.98
CA SER A 61 -0.66 4.14 13.71
C SER A 61 -1.46 2.87 13.42
N ALA A 62 -0.96 2.04 12.51
CA ALA A 62 -1.60 0.77 12.17
C ALA A 62 -1.70 -0.14 13.41
N SER A 63 -0.69 -0.13 14.29
CA SER A 63 -0.70 -0.91 15.53
C SER A 63 -1.83 -0.51 16.47
N ASP A 64 -2.11 0.79 16.62
CA ASP A 64 -3.18 1.25 17.50
C ASP A 64 -4.54 0.83 16.97
N VAL A 65 -4.73 0.91 15.65
CA VAL A 65 -5.98 0.46 15.00
C VAL A 65 -6.16 -1.05 15.15
N LEU A 66 -5.11 -1.84 14.92
CA LEU A 66 -5.18 -3.30 15.03
C LEU A 66 -5.48 -3.77 16.46
N ALA A 67 -5.01 -3.04 17.47
CA ALA A 67 -5.29 -3.35 18.88
C ALA A 67 -6.76 -3.10 19.28
N GLU A 68 -7.50 -2.28 18.53
CA GLU A 68 -8.90 -1.94 18.79
C GLU A 68 -9.89 -2.84 18.01
N LEU A 69 -9.39 -3.64 17.06
CA LEU A 69 -10.25 -4.57 16.32
C LEU A 69 -10.74 -5.68 17.25
N PRO A 70 -12.05 -6.01 17.24
CA PRO A 70 -12.55 -7.14 18.01
C PRO A 70 -11.91 -8.45 17.51
N GLU A 71 -11.59 -9.36 18.43
CA GLU A 71 -11.17 -10.71 18.05
C GLU A 71 -12.29 -11.37 17.23
N ALA A 72 -11.93 -11.89 16.05
CA ALA A 72 -12.83 -12.53 15.10
C ALA A 72 -13.19 -13.96 15.50
#